data_AF-A0A4P7IGP3-F1
#
_entry.id   AF-A0A4P7IGP3-F1
#
_cell.length_a   1.000
_cell.length_b   1.000
_cell.length_c   1.000
_cell.angle_alpha   90.00
_cell.angle_beta   90.00
_cell.angle_gamma   90.00
#
_symmetry.space_group_name_H-M   'P 1'
#
loop_
_entity.id
_entity.type
_entity.pdbx_description
1 polymer ?
#
loop_
_entity_poly.entity_id
_entity_poly.type
_entity_poly.pdbx_seq_one_letter_code
_entity_poly.pdbx_strand_id
1 'polypeptide(L)'
;MNPEHRTWTQALELLERDLDDAVRLLERGVDPTHDPRALRWRPPVVRGPLPDDLLERAQRLVERQQLVRAQLERAAATAKAELDGSPYPRASQPMGLPAYFDVSA
;
A
#
# COMPACT_ATOMS: atom_id res chain seq x y z
N MET A 1 25.02 -10.04 21.36
CA MET A 1 23.83 -9.31 20.87
C MET A 1 22.60 -9.95 21.49
N ASN A 2 21.80 -9.18 22.24
CA ASN A 2 20.59 -9.66 22.93
C ASN A 2 19.58 -10.18 21.87
N PRO A 3 18.96 -11.37 22.04
CA PRO A 3 17.95 -11.88 21.11
C PRO A 3 16.81 -10.90 20.82
N GLU A 4 16.35 -10.15 21.83
CA GLU A 4 15.28 -9.15 21.67
C GLU A 4 15.72 -8.01 20.73
N HIS A 5 16.95 -7.53 20.91
CA HIS A 5 17.57 -6.51 20.08
C HIS A 5 17.66 -6.93 18.61
N ARG A 6 18.00 -8.21 18.36
CA ARG A 6 17.97 -8.78 17.01
C ARG A 6 16.56 -8.78 16.43
N THR A 7 15.54 -9.19 17.20
CA THR A 7 14.16 -9.21 16.70
C THR A 7 13.64 -7.82 16.36
N TRP A 8 13.98 -6.82 17.17
CA TRP A 8 13.65 -5.42 16.89
C TRP A 8 14.36 -4.88 15.66
N THR A 9 15.65 -5.17 15.52
CA THR A 9 16.42 -4.76 14.34
C THR A 9 15.80 -5.33 13.06
N GLN A 10 15.49 -6.63 13.05
CA GLN A 10 14.86 -7.30 11.91
C GLN A 10 13.45 -6.76 11.61
N ALA A 11 12.67 -6.47 12.65
CA ALA A 11 11.34 -5.89 12.50
C ALA A 11 11.40 -4.48 11.88
N LEU A 12 12.30 -3.61 12.36
CA LEU A 12 12.48 -2.28 11.80
C LEU A 12 12.97 -2.34 10.35
N GLU A 13 13.92 -3.23 10.03
CA GLU A 13 14.38 -3.45 8.65
C GLU A 13 13.26 -3.95 7.72
N LEU A 14 12.33 -4.76 8.22
CA LEU A 14 11.20 -5.21 7.43
C LEU A 14 10.23 -4.07 7.17
N LEU A 15 9.87 -3.32 8.21
CA LEU A 15 8.96 -2.17 8.09
C LEU A 15 9.51 -1.06 7.19
N GLU A 16 10.82 -0.81 7.24
CA GLU A 16 11.47 0.15 6.36
C GLU A 16 11.39 -0.28 4.89
N ARG A 17 11.63 -1.56 4.60
CA ARG A 17 11.49 -2.12 3.24
C ARG A 17 10.05 -2.05 2.75
N ASP A 18 9.10 -2.44 3.59
CA ASP A 18 7.68 -2.37 3.26
C ASP A 18 7.24 -0.93 2.96
N LEU A 19 7.77 0.04 3.71
CA LEU A 19 7.49 1.45 3.48
C LEU A 19 8.09 1.95 2.16
N ASP A 20 9.33 1.58 1.86
CA ASP A 20 9.98 1.93 0.60
C ASP A 20 9.23 1.33 -0.59
N ASP A 21 8.73 0.09 -0.47
CA ASP A 21 7.89 -0.54 -1.49
C ASP A 21 6.55 0.19 -1.66
N ALA A 22 5.89 0.59 -0.56
CA ALA A 22 4.65 1.36 -0.61
C ALA A 22 4.84 2.74 -1.30
N VAL A 23 5.96 3.42 -1.01
CA VAL A 23 6.31 4.69 -1.66
C VAL A 23 6.50 4.49 -3.17
N ARG A 24 7.20 3.44 -3.59
CA ARG A 24 7.40 3.14 -5.01
C ARG A 24 6.09 2.82 -5.73
N LEU A 25 5.14 2.15 -5.07
CA LEU A 25 3.82 1.89 -5.64
C LEU A 25 3.04 3.18 -5.86
N LEU A 26 3.07 4.10 -4.88
CA LEU A 26 2.46 5.42 -4.97
C LEU A 26 3.04 6.25 -6.11
N GLU A 27 4.37 6.31 -6.22
CA GLU A 27 5.06 7.05 -7.28
C GLU A 27 4.72 6.54 -8.69
N ARG A 28 4.45 5.23 -8.81
CA ARG A 28 4.04 4.60 -10.07
C ARG A 28 2.55 4.77 -10.38
N GLY A 29 1.74 5.26 -9.44
CA GLY A 29 0.29 5.37 -9.58
C GLY A 29 -0.42 4.02 -9.73
N VAL A 30 0.19 2.94 -9.25
CA VAL A 30 -0.42 1.60 -9.28
C VAL A 30 -1.36 1.47 -8.10
N ASP A 31 -2.59 1.02 -8.35
CA ASP A 31 -3.52 0.71 -7.27
C ASP A 31 -2.99 -0.48 -6.43
N PRO A 32 -2.65 -0.27 -5.14
CA PRO A 32 -2.04 -1.28 -4.30
C PRO A 32 -2.97 -2.48 -4.01
N THR A 33 -4.28 -2.35 -4.23
CA THR A 33 -5.22 -3.48 -4.08
C THR A 33 -4.99 -4.58 -5.11
N HIS A 34 -4.33 -4.25 -6.22
CA HIS A 34 -3.94 -5.20 -7.27
C HIS A 34 -2.58 -5.85 -7.00
N ASP A 35 -1.83 -5.42 -5.96
CA ASP A 35 -0.60 -6.07 -5.55
C ASP A 35 -0.91 -7.25 -4.60
N PRO A 36 -0.69 -8.51 -5.01
CA PRO A 36 -0.92 -9.67 -4.14
C PRO A 36 -0.03 -9.68 -2.88
N ARG A 37 1.05 -8.89 -2.84
CA ARG A 37 1.88 -8.70 -1.64
C ARG A 37 1.16 -7.90 -0.57
N ALA A 38 0.37 -6.88 -0.95
CA ALA A 38 -0.39 -6.07 -0.02
C ALA A 38 -1.39 -6.93 0.78
N LEU A 39 -2.07 -7.87 0.12
CA LEU A 39 -3.01 -8.81 0.76
C LEU A 39 -2.34 -9.80 1.73
N ARG A 40 -1.03 -10.05 1.56
CA ARG A 40 -0.25 -10.98 2.38
C ARG A 40 0.56 -10.29 3.48
N TRP A 41 0.53 -8.97 3.53
CA TRP A 41 1.28 -8.23 4.53
C TRP A 41 0.84 -8.62 5.95
N ARG A 42 1.83 -8.76 6.82
CA ARG A 42 1.65 -9.08 8.23
C ARG A 42 2.59 -8.19 9.04
N PRO A 43 2.11 -7.59 10.12
CA PRO A 43 2.98 -6.81 10.99
C PRO A 43 4.09 -7.71 11.56
N PRO A 44 5.34 -7.24 11.63
CA PRO A 44 6.42 -8.02 12.21
C PRO A 44 6.18 -8.25 13.70
N VAL A 45 6.56 -9.43 14.18
CA VAL A 45 6.47 -9.80 15.58
C VAL A 45 7.77 -9.42 16.28
N VAL A 46 7.65 -8.54 17.27
CA VAL A 46 8.74 -8.14 18.17
C VAL A 46 8.51 -8.73 19.55
N ARG A 47 9.59 -8.95 20.30
CA ARG A 47 9.54 -9.42 21.69
C ARG A 47 10.28 -8.45 22.59
N GLY A 48 9.70 -8.20 23.77
CA GLY A 48 10.27 -7.30 24.76
C GLY A 48 10.18 -5.82 24.38
N PRO A 49 10.68 -4.93 25.25
CA PRO A 49 10.69 -3.49 25.00
C PRO A 49 11.63 -3.13 23.85
N LEU A 50 11.40 -1.98 23.22
CA LEU A 50 12.29 -1.41 22.23
C LEU A 50 13.63 -1.05 22.88
N PRO A 51 14.78 -1.51 22.37
CA PRO A 51 16.09 -1.08 22.84
C PRO A 51 16.32 0.42 22.61
N ASP A 52 16.94 1.09 23.59
CA ASP A 52 17.15 2.55 23.56
C ASP A 52 17.95 3.03 22.35
N ASP A 53 18.92 2.23 21.89
CA ASP A 53 19.75 2.54 20.72
C ASP A 53 18.97 2.46 19.39
N LEU A 54 17.82 1.80 19.38
CA LEU A 54 16.91 1.72 18.23
C LEU A 54 15.79 2.78 18.27
N LEU A 55 15.69 3.56 19.35
CA LEU A 55 14.62 4.54 19.55
C LEU A 55 14.58 5.58 18.42
N GLU A 56 15.71 6.19 18.10
CA GLU A 56 15.79 7.24 17.07
C GLU A 56 15.42 6.68 15.68
N ARG A 57 15.80 5.42 15.40
CA ARG A 57 15.45 4.74 14.16
C ARG A 57 13.94 4.49 14.06
N ALA A 58 13.33 3.99 15.15
CA ALA A 58 11.90 3.76 15.22
C ALA A 58 11.09 5.06 15.08
N GLN A 59 11.53 6.15 15.71
CA GLN A 59 10.90 7.46 15.59
C GLN A 59 10.91 7.97 14.14
N ARG A 60 12.09 7.95 13.50
CA ARG A 60 12.22 8.33 12.07
C ARG A 60 11.34 7.50 11.16
N LEU A 61 11.21 6.20 11.43
CA LEU A 61 10.32 5.32 10.67
C LEU A 61 8.85 5.73 10.83
N VAL A 62 8.39 6.01 12.05
CA VAL A 62 7.01 6.45 12.30
C VAL A 62 6.72 7.78 11.60
N GLU A 63 7.63 8.74 11.65
CA GLU A 63 7.49 10.02 10.94
C GLU A 63 7.33 9.79 9.43
N ARG A 64 8.17 8.95 8.83
CA ARG A 64 8.06 8.59 7.41
C ARG A 64 6.72 7.90 7.10
N GLN A 65 6.27 6.97 7.95
CA GLN A 65 4.98 6.29 7.77
C GLN A 65 3.81 7.28 7.81
N GLN A 66 3.84 8.26 8.70
CA GLN A 66 2.80 9.30 8.76
C GLN A 66 2.76 10.16 7.50
N LEU A 67 3.92 10.53 6.97
CA LEU A 67 4.02 11.29 5.72
C LEU A 67 3.43 10.52 4.54
N VAL A 68 3.78 9.23 4.41
CA VAL A 68 3.27 8.35 3.34
C VAL A 68 1.77 8.13 3.49
N ARG A 69 1.28 7.93 4.71
CA ARG A 69 -0.17 7.85 4.99
C ARG A 69 -0.91 9.11 4.53
N ALA A 70 -0.39 10.29 4.83
CA ALA A 70 -1.00 11.54 4.38
C ALA A 70 -1.02 11.68 2.85
N GLN A 71 0.00 11.16 2.15
CA GLN A 71 0.00 11.13 0.68
C GLN A 71 -1.04 10.17 0.11
N LEU A 72 -1.16 8.97 0.69
CA LEU A 72 -2.19 7.98 0.33
C LEU A 72 -3.60 8.55 0.49
N GLU A 73 -3.87 9.22 1.61
CA GLU A 73 -5.19 9.83 1.87
C GLU A 73 -5.53 10.91 0.84
N ARG A 74 -4.56 11.73 0.43
CA ARG A 74 -4.74 12.73 -0.65
C ARG A 74 -4.99 12.07 -2.00
N ALA A 75 -4.19 11.07 -2.36
CA ALA A 75 -4.36 10.34 -3.62
C ALA A 75 -5.74 9.67 -3.71
N ALA A 76 -6.20 9.05 -2.62
CA ALA A 76 -7.53 8.45 -2.54
C ALA A 76 -8.66 9.50 -2.65
N ALA A 77 -8.49 10.67 -2.03
CA ALA A 77 -9.45 11.76 -2.14
C ALA A 77 -9.55 12.30 -3.58
N THR A 78 -8.42 12.47 -4.27
CA THR A 78 -8.38 12.88 -5.68
C THR A 78 -9.05 11.84 -6.58
N ALA A 79 -8.70 10.55 -6.43
CA ALA A 79 -9.31 9.48 -7.22
C ALA A 79 -10.83 9.40 -7.02
N LYS A 80 -11.31 9.61 -5.78
CA LYS A 80 -12.75 9.68 -5.50
C LYS A 80 -13.42 10.87 -6.19
N ALA A 81 -12.80 12.05 -6.13
CA ALA A 81 -13.34 13.25 -6.78
C ALA A 81 -13.40 13.09 -8.32
N GLU A 82 -12.44 12.42 -8.93
CA GLU A 82 -12.46 12.09 -10.36
C GLU A 82 -13.62 11.15 -10.72
N LEU A 83 -13.90 10.15 -9.88
CA LEU A 83 -15.04 9.25 -10.06
C LEU A 83 -16.38 9.95 -9.87
N ASP A 84 -16.51 10.80 -8.84
CA ASP A 84 -17.75 11.53 -8.52
C ASP A 84 -18.04 12.67 -9.52
N GLY A 85 -16.98 13.29 -10.06
CA GLY A 85 -17.05 14.40 -11.01
C GLY A 85 -17.10 14.00 -12.48
N SER A 86 -16.90 12.71 -12.80
CA SER A 86 -16.98 12.22 -14.17
C SER A 86 -18.44 12.14 -14.62
N PRO A 87 -18.89 12.96 -15.60
CA PRO A 87 -20.18 12.78 -16.22
C PRO A 87 -20.03 11.61 -17.20
N TYR A 88 -20.03 10.37 -16.71
CA TYR A 88 -20.30 9.26 -17.60
C TYR A 88 -21.72 9.49 -18.15
N PRO A 89 -21.90 9.70 -19.46
CA PRO A 89 -23.22 9.50 -20.03
C PRO A 89 -23.59 8.06 -19.68
N ARG A 90 -24.66 7.87 -18.91
CA ARG A 90 -25.32 6.58 -18.75
C ARG A 90 -25.38 5.99 -20.13
N ALA A 91 -24.59 4.94 -20.39
CA ALA A 91 -24.58 4.29 -21.68
C ALA A 91 -26.02 3.88 -21.96
N SER A 92 -26.68 4.61 -22.84
CA SER A 92 -27.94 4.20 -23.42
C SER A 92 -27.65 2.88 -24.11
N GLN A 93 -28.09 1.82 -23.45
CA GLN A 93 -28.30 0.47 -23.93
C GLN A 93 -28.09 0.32 -25.46
N PRO A 94 -27.05 -0.42 -25.92
CA PRO A 94 -26.92 -0.69 -27.33
C PRO A 94 -28.07 -1.60 -27.75
N MET A 95 -29.01 -1.05 -28.51
CA MET A 95 -29.92 -1.86 -29.32
C MET A 95 -29.09 -2.35 -30.52
N GLY A 96 -28.49 -3.55 -30.40
CA GLY A 96 -27.76 -4.14 -31.52
C GLY A 96 -26.79 -5.26 -31.16
N LEU A 97 -27.35 -6.45 -30.90
CA LEU A 97 -26.81 -7.82 -31.01
C LEU A 97 -25.58 -8.23 -30.14
N PRO A 98 -25.67 -9.31 -29.33
CA PRO A 98 -24.52 -9.90 -28.67
C PRO A 98 -23.64 -10.67 -29.68
N ALA A 99 -22.38 -10.28 -29.81
CA ALA A 99 -21.37 -11.03 -30.55
C ALA A 99 -20.80 -12.15 -29.66
N TYR A 100 -21.03 -13.40 -30.06
CA TYR A 100 -20.48 -14.60 -29.41
C TYR A 100 -19.02 -14.79 -29.85
N PHE A 101 -18.07 -14.76 -28.91
CA PHE A 101 -16.68 -15.17 -29.16
C PHE A 101 -16.57 -16.68 -28.92
N ASP A 102 -16.33 -17.44 -29.99
CA ASP A 102 -15.95 -18.85 -29.90
C ASP A 102 -14.45 -18.94 -29.59
N VAL A 103 -14.10 -19.63 -28.50
CA VAL A 103 -12.71 -20.02 -28.21
C VAL A 103 -12.53 -21.47 -28.62
N SER A 104 -12.03 -21.67 -29.84
CA SER A 104 -11.64 -23.00 -30.31
C SER A 104 -10.28 -23.36 -29.72
N ALA A 105 -10.23 -24.50 -29.01
CA ALA A 105 -9.02 -25.13 -28.47
C ALA A 105 -8.35 -26.06 -29.49
#